data_AF-A0A519M7A3-F1
#
_entry.id   AF-A0A519M7A3-F1
#
_cell.length_a   1.000
_cell.length_b   1.000
_cell.length_c   1.000
_cell.angle_alpha   90.00
_cell.angle_beta   90.00
_cell.angle_gamma   90.00
#
_symmetry.space_group_name_H-M   'P 1'
#
loop_
_entity.id
_entity.type
_entity.pdbx_description
1 polymer ?
#
loop_
_entity_poly.entity_id
_entity_poly.type
_entity_poly.pdbx_seq_one_letter_code
_entity_poly.pdbx_strand_id
1 'polypeptide(L)'
;MKEIKIYKSPWKAIKIMLLCSIFVVPSILILLRSSDSPWQLWLSIGFFGLGYPLGIVQLLDRRPQIIINELGIFDRTTHHSFINWEIIQDAYLVEMHKQPFICLVVDEAFEPSRTKGRFGRRMAQLSKEMGFQELNIALGSVTLKAERLADFILAMRAAEKPARVFLVEKAIDNF
;
A
#
# COMPACT_ATOMS: atom_id res chain seq x y z
N MET A 1 23.55 4.37 5.71
CA MET A 1 22.25 4.88 6.16
C MET A 1 21.44 3.70 6.65
N LYS A 2 20.82 3.82 7.83
CA LYS A 2 19.99 2.76 8.39
C LYS A 2 18.56 2.95 7.90
N GLU A 3 17.90 1.85 7.58
CA GLU A 3 16.58 1.87 6.93
C GLU A 3 15.64 0.89 7.63
N ILE A 4 14.44 1.37 7.95
CA ILE A 4 13.33 0.52 8.36
C ILE A 4 12.60 0.09 7.10
N LYS A 5 12.52 -1.23 6.87
CA LYS A 5 11.91 -1.82 5.68
C LYS A 5 10.64 -2.55 6.09
N ILE A 6 9.53 -2.07 5.59
CA ILE A 6 8.21 -2.61 5.91
C ILE A 6 7.68 -3.36 4.69
N TYR A 7 7.29 -4.62 4.90
CA TYR A 7 6.93 -5.55 3.82
C TYR A 7 5.41 -5.78 3.75
N LYS A 8 4.96 -6.23 2.56
CA LYS A 8 3.59 -6.67 2.34
C LYS A 8 3.32 -7.98 3.08
N SER A 9 2.09 -8.12 3.60
CA SER A 9 1.63 -9.38 4.17
C SER A 9 1.31 -10.40 3.06
N PRO A 10 1.98 -11.57 3.02
CA PRO A 10 1.71 -12.59 2.01
C PRO A 10 0.32 -13.22 2.16
N TRP A 11 -0.27 -13.15 3.36
CA TRP A 11 -1.58 -13.71 3.66
C TRP A 11 -2.71 -13.15 2.80
N LYS A 12 -2.60 -11.90 2.36
CA LYS A 12 -3.61 -11.32 1.46
C LYS A 12 -3.64 -12.01 0.10
N ALA A 13 -2.47 -12.30 -0.46
CA ALA A 13 -2.36 -13.04 -1.72
C ALA A 13 -2.90 -14.47 -1.57
N ILE A 14 -2.56 -15.15 -0.47
CA ILE A 14 -3.09 -16.49 -0.16
C ILE A 14 -4.62 -16.47 -0.06
N LYS A 15 -5.20 -15.50 0.66
CA LYS A 15 -6.66 -15.36 0.78
C LYS A 15 -7.35 -15.19 -0.58
N ILE A 16 -6.79 -14.38 -1.47
CA ILE A 16 -7.31 -14.21 -2.83
C ILE A 16 -7.29 -15.53 -3.59
N MET A 17 -6.16 -16.25 -3.58
CA MET A 17 -6.04 -17.54 -4.26
C MET A 17 -7.02 -18.58 -3.69
N LEU A 18 -7.21 -18.61 -2.37
CA LEU A 18 -8.16 -19.52 -1.71
C LEU A 18 -9.60 -19.20 -2.10
N LEU A 19 -10.00 -17.92 -2.12
CA LEU A 19 -11.32 -17.50 -2.57
C LEU A 19 -11.57 -17.85 -4.04
N CYS A 20 -10.57 -17.67 -4.91
CA CYS A 20 -10.64 -18.09 -6.31
C CYS A 20 -10.78 -19.62 -6.45
N SER A 21 -10.13 -20.39 -5.58
CA SER A 21 -10.15 -21.86 -5.60
C SER A 21 -11.57 -22.41 -5.44
N ILE A 22 -12.43 -21.73 -4.68
CA ILE A 22 -13.84 -22.11 -4.46
C ILE A 22 -14.62 -22.17 -5.79
N PHE A 23 -14.26 -21.34 -6.77
CA PHE A 23 -14.90 -21.32 -8.08
C PHE A 23 -14.16 -22.18 -9.10
N VAL A 24 -12.83 -22.14 -9.10
CA VAL A 24 -12.01 -22.85 -10.09
C VAL A 24 -12.06 -24.36 -9.90
N VAL A 25 -11.91 -24.86 -8.67
CA VAL A 25 -11.82 -26.31 -8.41
C VAL A 25 -13.11 -27.04 -8.78
N PRO A 26 -14.31 -26.62 -8.33
CA PRO A 26 -15.55 -27.28 -8.75
C PRO A 26 -15.80 -27.16 -10.25
N SER A 27 -15.46 -26.02 -10.87
CA SER A 27 -15.65 -25.82 -12.30
C SER A 27 -14.82 -26.81 -13.12
N ILE A 28 -13.56 -27.06 -12.73
CA ILE A 28 -12.70 -28.08 -13.35
C ILE A 28 -13.28 -29.49 -13.12
N LEU A 29 -13.69 -29.82 -11.89
CA LEU A 29 -14.22 -31.14 -11.57
C LEU A 29 -15.49 -31.48 -12.34
N ILE A 30 -16.41 -30.52 -12.49
CA ILE A 30 -17.64 -30.68 -13.27
C ILE A 30 -17.30 -30.86 -14.75
N LEU A 31 -16.39 -30.04 -15.28
CA LEU A 31 -15.95 -30.11 -16.67
C LEU A 31 -15.32 -31.47 -17.03
N LEU A 32 -14.55 -32.07 -16.11
CA LEU A 32 -13.94 -33.39 -16.29
C LEU A 32 -14.94 -34.56 -16.27
N ARG A 33 -16.13 -34.37 -15.68
CA ARG A 33 -17.17 -35.40 -15.55
C ARG A 33 -18.33 -35.24 -16.51
N SER A 34 -18.47 -34.08 -17.14
CA SER A 34 -19.58 -33.76 -18.03
C SER A 34 -19.23 -34.14 -19.46
N SER A 35 -20.15 -34.81 -20.16
CA SER A 35 -20.02 -35.11 -21.59
C SER A 35 -20.18 -33.84 -22.44
N ASP A 36 -20.99 -32.90 -21.95
CA ASP A 36 -21.13 -31.57 -22.52
C ASP A 36 -20.16 -30.60 -21.84
N SER A 37 -19.61 -29.66 -22.62
CA SER A 37 -18.70 -28.63 -22.14
C SER A 37 -19.41 -27.27 -22.06
N PRO A 38 -20.11 -26.97 -20.95
CA PRO A 38 -20.81 -25.70 -20.80
C PRO A 38 -19.80 -24.53 -20.72
N TRP A 39 -19.96 -23.55 -21.62
CA TRP A 39 -19.08 -22.39 -21.75
C TRP A 39 -18.97 -21.57 -20.46
N GLN A 40 -19.98 -21.63 -19.57
CA GLN A 40 -20.00 -20.94 -18.28
C GLN A 40 -18.87 -21.41 -17.35
N LEU A 41 -18.50 -22.71 -17.41
CA LEU A 41 -17.41 -23.24 -16.59
C LEU A 41 -16.05 -22.72 -17.06
N TRP A 42 -15.87 -22.59 -18.38
CA TRP A 42 -14.67 -21.96 -18.95
C TRP A 42 -14.56 -20.49 -18.56
N LEU A 43 -15.68 -19.76 -18.54
CA LEU A 43 -15.70 -18.37 -18.08
C LEU A 43 -15.35 -18.25 -16.59
N SER A 44 -15.88 -19.14 -15.76
CA SER A 44 -15.55 -19.23 -14.33
C SER A 44 -14.05 -19.51 -14.12
N ILE A 45 -13.51 -20.55 -14.77
CA ILE A 45 -12.08 -20.91 -14.70
C ILE A 45 -11.22 -19.76 -15.23
N GLY A 46 -11.59 -19.14 -16.34
CA GLY A 46 -10.85 -18.03 -16.92
C GLY A 46 -10.80 -16.83 -15.97
N PHE A 47 -11.95 -16.35 -15.50
CA PHE A 47 -12.03 -15.17 -14.66
C PHE A 47 -11.41 -15.39 -13.27
N PHE A 48 -11.84 -16.44 -12.55
CA PHE A 48 -11.31 -16.72 -11.21
C PHE A 48 -9.90 -17.31 -11.25
N GLY A 49 -9.51 -17.94 -12.35
CA GLY A 49 -8.15 -18.43 -12.60
C GLY A 49 -7.11 -17.31 -12.64
N LEU A 50 -7.50 -16.08 -13.03
CA LEU A 50 -6.60 -14.90 -12.99
C LEU A 50 -6.13 -14.56 -11.56
N GLY A 51 -6.84 -15.02 -10.53
CA GLY A 51 -6.41 -14.84 -9.14
C GLY A 51 -5.10 -15.54 -8.81
N TYR A 52 -4.77 -16.64 -9.50
CA TYR A 52 -3.53 -17.39 -9.28
C TYR A 52 -2.27 -16.66 -9.78
N PRO A 53 -2.16 -16.22 -11.05
CA PRO A 53 -0.98 -15.47 -11.48
C PRO A 53 -0.82 -14.17 -10.70
N LEU A 54 -1.92 -13.45 -10.38
CA LEU A 54 -1.87 -12.26 -9.54
C LEU A 54 -1.37 -12.58 -8.12
N GLY A 55 -1.90 -13.63 -7.48
CA GLY A 55 -1.49 -14.07 -6.16
C GLY A 55 -0.03 -14.52 -6.12
N ILE A 56 0.43 -15.27 -7.12
CA ILE A 56 1.82 -15.73 -7.26
C ILE A 56 2.77 -14.54 -7.40
N VAL A 57 2.48 -13.59 -8.30
CA VAL A 57 3.30 -12.39 -8.46
C VAL A 57 3.40 -11.63 -7.13
N GLN A 58 2.30 -11.51 -6.39
CA GLN A 58 2.29 -10.84 -5.09
C GLN A 58 3.02 -11.61 -3.98
N LEU A 59 3.04 -12.95 -4.03
CA LEU A 59 3.80 -13.79 -3.10
C LEU A 59 5.30 -13.78 -3.39
N LEU A 60 5.68 -13.71 -4.67
CA LEU A 60 7.07 -13.62 -5.10
C LEU A 60 7.65 -12.21 -4.93
N ASP A 61 6.81 -11.18 -4.85
CA ASP A 61 7.21 -9.79 -4.60
C ASP A 61 7.66 -9.59 -3.15
N ARG A 62 8.94 -9.89 -2.88
CA ARG A 62 9.60 -9.68 -1.58
C ARG A 62 10.18 -8.27 -1.40
N ARG A 63 9.87 -7.33 -2.29
CA ARG A 63 10.41 -5.97 -2.19
C ARG A 63 9.68 -5.20 -1.08
N PRO A 64 10.38 -4.36 -0.30
CA PRO A 64 9.73 -3.53 0.71
C PRO A 64 8.66 -2.65 0.06
N GLN A 65 7.55 -2.47 0.78
CA GLN A 65 6.50 -1.55 0.38
C GLN A 65 6.85 -0.14 0.84
N ILE A 66 7.22 0.00 2.11
CA ILE A 66 7.57 1.28 2.72
C ILE A 66 9.02 1.18 3.20
N ILE A 67 9.81 2.20 2.90
CA ILE A 67 11.18 2.38 3.40
C ILE A 67 11.22 3.70 4.15
N ILE A 68 11.73 3.68 5.38
CA ILE A 68 11.86 4.87 6.21
C ILE A 68 13.31 5.02 6.64
N ASN A 69 13.87 6.21 6.45
CA ASN A 69 15.25 6.54 6.82
C ASN A 69 15.35 7.98 7.34
N GLU A 70 16.57 8.47 7.57
CA GLU A 70 16.82 9.82 8.07
C GLU A 70 16.46 10.94 7.09
N LEU A 71 16.33 10.62 5.80
CA LEU A 71 15.97 11.58 4.74
C LEU A 71 14.45 11.73 4.65
N GLY A 72 13.71 10.62 4.72
CA GLY A 72 12.27 10.65 4.56
C GLY A 72 11.59 9.28 4.53
N ILE A 73 10.41 9.27 3.91
CA ILE A 73 9.58 8.08 3.71
C ILE A 73 9.44 7.79 2.22
N PHE A 74 9.63 6.55 1.82
CA PHE A 74 9.37 6.08 0.47
C PHE A 74 8.26 5.02 0.50
N ASP A 75 7.19 5.23 -0.27
CA ASP A 75 6.11 4.25 -0.46
C ASP A 75 6.03 3.84 -1.93
N ARG A 76 6.38 2.58 -2.21
CA ARG A 76 6.41 2.00 -3.56
C ARG A 76 5.04 1.98 -4.25
N THR A 77 3.94 2.13 -3.52
CA THR A 77 2.58 2.03 -4.09
C THR A 77 2.04 3.35 -4.59
N THR A 78 2.33 4.45 -3.87
CA THR A 78 1.76 5.77 -4.15
C THR A 78 2.77 6.74 -4.73
N HIS A 79 4.07 6.60 -4.42
CA HIS A 79 5.09 7.58 -4.79
C HIS A 79 6.38 6.94 -5.32
N HIS A 80 6.95 7.53 -6.38
CA HIS A 80 8.21 7.05 -6.98
C HIS A 80 9.47 7.70 -6.39
N SER A 81 9.31 8.62 -5.44
CA SER A 81 10.40 9.36 -4.79
C SER A 81 10.22 9.39 -3.27
N PHE A 82 11.32 9.64 -2.54
CA PHE A 82 11.26 9.88 -1.11
C PHE A 82 10.51 11.18 -0.81
N ILE A 83 9.65 11.12 0.21
CA ILE A 83 8.98 12.26 0.83
C ILE A 83 9.86 12.68 1.99
N ASN A 84 10.57 13.80 1.83
CA ASN A 84 11.50 14.29 2.82
C ASN A 84 10.80 14.72 4.12
N TRP A 85 11.43 14.54 5.26
CA TRP A 85 10.84 14.97 6.54
C TRP A 85 10.59 16.48 6.60
N GLU A 86 11.44 17.28 5.92
CA GLU A 86 11.36 18.73 5.92
C GLU A 86 10.10 19.28 5.22
N ILE A 87 9.48 18.50 4.33
CA ILE A 87 8.26 18.93 3.64
C ILE A 87 6.98 18.50 4.39
N ILE A 88 7.09 17.56 5.34
CA ILE A 88 5.96 17.04 6.10
C ILE A 88 5.62 18.02 7.23
N GLN A 89 4.52 18.73 7.06
CA GLN A 89 3.98 19.68 8.04
C GLN A 89 3.11 19.01 9.08
N ASP A 90 2.45 17.89 8.78
CA ASP A 90 1.71 17.10 9.76
C ASP A 90 1.40 15.70 9.23
N ALA A 91 0.93 14.80 10.09
CA ALA A 91 0.49 13.48 9.68
C ALA A 91 -0.71 13.01 10.52
N TYR A 92 -1.73 12.47 9.86
CA TYR A 92 -2.92 11.95 10.54
C TYR A 92 -3.43 10.68 9.88
N LEU A 93 -4.20 9.90 10.64
CA LEU A 93 -4.79 8.65 10.19
C LEU A 93 -6.19 8.88 9.62
N VAL A 94 -6.45 8.25 8.48
CA VAL A 94 -7.79 8.15 7.88
C VAL A 94 -8.07 6.69 7.57
N GLU A 95 -9.29 6.25 7.85
CA GLU A 95 -9.74 4.91 7.48
C GLU A 95 -10.79 5.01 6.37
N MET A 96 -10.54 4.32 5.25
CA MET A 96 -11.48 4.21 4.14
C MET A 96 -11.75 2.73 3.84
N HIS A 97 -13.01 2.30 3.87
CA HIS A 97 -13.40 0.91 3.65
C HIS A 97 -12.60 -0.12 4.48
N LYS A 98 -12.35 0.18 5.77
CA LYS A 98 -11.54 -0.65 6.67
C LYS A 98 -10.07 -0.78 6.28
N GLN A 99 -9.58 0.13 5.45
CA GLN A 99 -8.17 0.23 5.10
C GLN A 99 -7.61 1.51 5.72
N PRO A 100 -6.59 1.39 6.60
CA PRO A 100 -5.94 2.55 7.18
C PRO A 100 -4.98 3.21 6.18
N PHE A 101 -5.00 4.54 6.17
CA PHE A 101 -4.11 5.41 5.43
C PHE A 101 -3.48 6.42 6.38
N ILE A 102 -2.20 6.74 6.19
CA ILE A 102 -1.57 7.90 6.82
C ILE A 102 -1.54 9.02 5.78
N CYS A 103 -2.28 10.08 6.04
CA CYS A 103 -2.26 11.29 5.23
C CYS A 103 -1.15 12.21 5.73
N LEU A 104 -0.27 12.63 4.82
CA LEU A 104 0.81 13.56 5.11
C LEU A 104 0.38 14.95 4.64
N VAL A 105 0.30 15.89 5.58
CA VAL A 105 0.06 17.29 5.29
C VAL A 105 1.39 17.90 4.85
N VAL A 106 1.38 18.51 3.67
CA VAL A 106 2.54 19.22 3.10
C VAL A 106 2.10 20.58 2.59
N ASP A 107 3.05 21.48 2.40
CA ASP A 107 2.77 22.75 1.74
C ASP A 107 2.23 22.52 0.33
N GLU A 108 1.30 23.38 -0.11
CA GLU A 108 0.68 23.32 -1.43
C GLU A 108 1.72 23.38 -2.57
N ALA A 109 2.88 24.01 -2.32
CA ALA A 109 4.00 24.07 -3.26
C ALA A 109 4.63 22.69 -3.54
N PHE A 110 4.54 21.75 -2.60
CA PHE A 110 5.13 20.40 -2.70
C PHE A 110 4.11 19.33 -3.10
N GLU A 111 2.89 19.72 -3.48
CA GLU A 111 1.86 18.78 -3.86
C GLU A 111 2.10 18.15 -5.24
N PRO A 112 1.99 16.81 -5.37
CA PRO A 112 2.20 16.12 -6.64
C PRO A 112 1.29 16.59 -7.78
N SER A 113 0.09 17.11 -7.51
CA SER A 113 -0.84 17.58 -8.54
C SER A 113 -0.33 18.80 -9.29
N ARG A 114 0.58 19.60 -8.70
CA ARG A 114 1.15 20.79 -9.36
C ARG A 114 1.95 20.42 -10.60
N THR A 115 2.63 19.28 -10.59
CA THR A 115 3.38 18.75 -11.76
C THR A 115 2.50 18.00 -12.75
N LYS A 116 1.24 17.69 -12.38
CA LYS A 116 0.26 17.01 -13.25
C LYS A 116 -0.55 18.01 -14.09
N GLY A 117 -1.08 17.52 -15.21
CA GLY A 117 -2.00 18.28 -16.09
C GLY A 117 -3.36 18.58 -15.43
N ARG A 118 -4.22 19.35 -16.13
CA ARG A 118 -5.54 19.81 -15.63
C ARG A 118 -6.40 18.71 -15.01
N PHE A 119 -6.40 17.51 -15.61
CA PHE A 119 -7.19 16.38 -15.11
C PHE A 119 -6.66 15.86 -13.76
N GLY A 120 -5.34 15.75 -13.60
CA GLY A 120 -4.71 15.32 -12.36
C GLY A 120 -4.97 16.29 -11.20
N ARG A 121 -4.98 17.60 -11.47
CA ARG A 121 -5.33 18.63 -10.49
C ARG A 121 -6.78 18.55 -10.03
N ARG A 122 -7.70 18.30 -10.96
CA ARG A 122 -9.12 18.16 -10.65
C ARG A 122 -9.41 16.91 -9.81
N MET A 123 -8.74 15.80 -10.13
CA MET A 123 -8.84 14.58 -9.32
C MET A 123 -8.26 14.77 -7.90
N ALA A 124 -7.16 15.52 -7.79
CA ALA A 124 -6.58 15.83 -6.49
C ALA A 124 -7.49 16.73 -5.63
N GLN A 125 -8.13 17.73 -6.22
CA GLN A 125 -9.12 18.58 -5.54
C GLN A 125 -10.30 17.75 -4.99
N LEU A 126 -10.85 16.84 -5.81
CA LEU A 126 -11.91 15.93 -5.36
C LEU A 126 -11.45 15.04 -4.20
N SER A 127 -10.20 14.57 -4.25
CA SER A 127 -9.61 13.76 -3.16
C SER A 127 -9.49 14.56 -1.85
N LYS A 128 -9.09 15.84 -1.93
CA LYS A 128 -9.02 16.74 -0.78
C LYS A 128 -10.39 17.06 -0.18
N GLU A 129 -11.40 17.26 -1.03
CA GLU A 129 -12.78 17.47 -0.58
C GLU A 129 -13.33 16.26 0.20
N MET A 130 -12.82 15.05 -0.09
CA MET A 130 -13.12 13.83 0.67
C MET A 130 -12.26 13.66 1.94
N GLY A 131 -11.43 14.64 2.30
CA GLY A 131 -10.58 14.64 3.49
C GLY A 131 -9.20 13.98 3.33
N PHE A 132 -8.81 13.59 2.11
CA PHE A 132 -7.52 12.96 1.85
C PHE A 132 -6.47 13.98 1.42
N GLN A 133 -5.25 13.80 1.92
CA GLN A 133 -4.08 14.48 1.35
C GLN A 133 -3.60 13.77 0.09
N GLU A 134 -3.00 14.54 -0.82
CA GLU A 134 -2.40 14.01 -2.06
C GLU A 134 -1.23 13.08 -1.78
N LEU A 135 -0.51 13.32 -0.68
CA LEU A 135 0.49 12.43 -0.15
C LEU A 135 -0.15 11.56 0.92
N ASN A 136 -0.31 10.28 0.61
CA ASN A 136 -0.82 9.29 1.54
C ASN A 136 -0.05 7.98 1.44
N ILE A 137 0.09 7.32 2.59
CA ILE A 137 0.77 6.04 2.72
C ILE A 137 -0.31 4.98 2.96
N ALA A 138 -0.41 4.03 2.03
CA ALA A 138 -1.42 2.99 2.10
C ALA A 138 -0.96 1.83 2.99
N LEU A 139 -1.59 1.66 4.15
CA LEU A 139 -1.21 0.62 5.11
C LEU A 139 -2.00 -0.68 4.96
N GLY A 140 -2.97 -0.70 4.05
CA GLY A 140 -3.85 -1.85 3.86
C GLY A 140 -3.08 -3.16 3.69
N SER A 141 -1.98 -3.20 2.93
CA SER A 141 -1.21 -4.43 2.68
C SER A 141 -0.13 -4.76 3.71
N VAL A 142 0.01 -3.96 4.76
CA VAL A 142 1.13 -4.03 5.71
C VAL A 142 0.66 -4.61 7.05
N THR A 143 1.52 -5.36 7.74
CA THR A 143 1.22 -6.04 9.03
C THR A 143 1.36 -5.14 10.27
N LEU A 144 1.84 -3.92 10.08
CA LEU A 144 2.18 -2.95 11.10
C LEU A 144 0.94 -2.20 11.63
N LYS A 145 0.93 -1.86 12.92
CA LYS A 145 -0.10 -1.01 13.52
C LYS A 145 -0.01 0.41 12.96
N ALA A 146 -1.12 0.90 12.41
CA ALA A 146 -1.20 2.21 11.78
C ALA A 146 -0.89 3.37 12.74
N GLU A 147 -1.43 3.32 13.96
CA GLU A 147 -1.18 4.29 15.04
C GLU A 147 0.32 4.44 15.33
N ARG A 148 1.01 3.31 15.53
CA ARG A 148 2.45 3.31 15.82
C ARG A 148 3.28 3.95 14.71
N LEU A 149 2.88 3.75 13.45
CA LEU A 149 3.58 4.37 12.33
C LEU A 149 3.29 5.87 12.25
N ALA A 150 2.05 6.29 12.51
CA ALA A 150 1.70 7.71 12.55
C ALA A 150 2.47 8.45 13.66
N ASP A 151 2.51 7.88 14.87
CA ASP A 151 3.28 8.42 15.99
C ASP A 151 4.77 8.53 15.66
N PHE A 152 5.32 7.50 15.00
CA PHE A 152 6.71 7.50 14.56
C PHE A 152 6.99 8.61 13.53
N ILE A 153 6.08 8.82 12.58
CA ILE A 153 6.19 9.89 11.58
C ILE A 153 6.16 11.27 12.23
N LEU A 154 5.26 11.48 13.19
CA LEU A 154 5.19 12.74 13.95
C LEU A 154 6.48 12.99 14.74
N ALA A 155 7.05 11.97 15.38
CA ALA A 155 8.32 12.08 16.08
C ALA A 155 9.50 12.38 15.13
N MET A 156 9.55 11.72 13.97
CA MET A 156 10.61 11.91 12.97
C MET A 156 10.59 13.30 12.35
N ARG A 157 9.39 13.84 12.06
CA ARG A 157 9.20 15.21 11.61
C ARG A 157 9.80 16.23 12.58
N ALA A 158 9.48 16.08 13.88
CA ALA A 158 9.88 17.03 14.91
C ALA A 158 11.39 16.94 15.27
N ALA A 159 12.02 15.81 14.97
CA ALA A 159 13.42 15.58 15.27
C ALA A 159 14.37 16.23 14.24
N GLU A 160 15.51 16.74 14.71
CA GLU A 160 16.63 17.13 13.85
C GLU A 160 17.38 15.91 13.29
N LYS A 161 18.16 16.10 12.22
CA LYS A 161 18.85 15.00 11.51
C LYS A 161 19.64 14.04 12.42
N PRO A 162 20.44 14.49 13.41
CA PRO A 162 21.15 13.56 14.30
C PRO A 162 20.21 12.71 15.16
N ALA A 163 19.11 13.31 15.65
CA ALA A 163 18.09 12.62 16.44
C ALA A 163 17.27 11.64 15.59
N ARG A 164 17.01 11.95 14.31
CA ARG A 164 16.35 11.03 13.37
C ARG A 164 17.12 9.72 13.17
N VAL A 165 18.44 9.79 13.05
CA VAL A 165 19.27 8.58 12.94
C VAL A 165 19.10 7.68 14.16
N PHE A 166 19.11 8.27 15.35
CA PHE A 166 18.88 7.53 16.60
C PHE A 166 17.46 6.93 16.70
N LEU A 167 16.44 7.68 16.27
CA LEU A 167 15.06 7.18 16.26
C LEU A 167 14.88 6.00 15.30
N VAL A 168 15.47 6.08 14.10
CA VAL A 168 15.48 4.98 13.13
C VAL A 168 16.19 3.76 13.71
N GLU A 169 17.34 3.95 14.35
CA GLU A 169 18.08 2.87 15.02
C GLU A 169 17.26 2.15 16.07
N LYS A 170 16.64 2.90 16.98
CA LYS A 170 15.80 2.34 18.04
C LYS A 170 14.54 1.64 17.51
N ALA A 171 14.03 2.11 16.37
CA ALA A 171 12.83 1.56 15.76
C ALA A 171 13.10 0.30 14.92
N ILE A 172 14.32 0.06 14.44
CA ILE A 172 14.66 -1.14 13.67
C ILE A 172 14.37 -2.44 14.45
N ASP A 173 14.66 -2.45 15.75
CA ASP A 173 14.42 -3.64 16.60
C ASP A 173 12.94 -3.87 16.94
N ASN A 174 12.09 -2.95 16.49
CA ASN A 174 10.77 -2.72 17.03
C ASN A 174 9.67 -2.79 15.94
N PHE A 175 10.04 -2.69 14.66
CA PHE A 175 9.15 -2.72 13.48
C PHE A 175 9.38 -3.98 12.63
#